data_AF-A0A2V8D357-F1
#
_entry.id   AF-A0A2V8D357-F1
#
_cell.length_a   1.000
_cell.length_b   1.000
_cell.length_c   1.000
_cell.angle_alpha   90.00
_cell.angle_beta   90.00
_cell.angle_gamma   90.00
#
_symmetry.space_group_name_H-M   'P 1'
#
loop_
_entity.id
_entity.type
_entity.pdbx_description
1 polymer ?
#
loop_
_entity_poly.entity_id
_entity_poly.type
_entity_poly.pdbx_seq_one_letter_code
_entity_poly.pdbx_strand_id
1 'polypeptide(L)' 'MNGPHTGFTLWFTGLSGAGKSTLAQVIRDDLVARGRRVEILDGDEVRTNLSKGLG' A
#
# COMPACT_ATOMS: atom_id res chain seq x y z
N MET A 1 3.90 -19.48 -19.66
CA MET A 1 2.77 -19.82 -18.78
C MET A 1 2.24 -18.53 -18.16
N ASN A 2 1.16 -17.96 -18.71
CA ASN A 2 0.56 -16.73 -18.19
C ASN A 2 -0.83 -17.07 -17.63
N GLY A 3 -0.88 -17.47 -16.36
CA GLY A 3 -2.14 -17.58 -15.62
C GLY A 3 -2.69 -16.18 -15.28
N PRO A 4 -3.99 -16.05 -14.94
CA PRO A 4 -4.56 -14.77 -14.55
C PRO A 4 -3.79 -14.20 -13.34
N HIS A 5 -3.31 -12.96 -13.46
CA HIS A 5 -2.69 -12.25 -12.36
C HIS A 5 -3.78 -11.82 -11.36
N THR A 6 -3.98 -12.59 -10.30
CA THR A 6 -4.86 -12.21 -9.19
C THR A 6 -4.14 -11.20 -8.30
N GLY A 7 -4.69 -9.98 -8.20
CA GLY A 7 -4.29 -9.00 -7.20
C GLY A 7 -4.80 -9.36 -5.80
N PHE A 8 -4.22 -8.75 -4.77
CA PHE A 8 -4.67 -8.88 -3.38
C PHE A 8 -4.39 -7.59 -2.60
N THR A 9 -4.99 -7.49 -1.42
CA THR A 9 -4.81 -6.35 -0.50
C THR A 9 -4.20 -6.84 0.81
N LEU A 10 -3.18 -6.14 1.28
CA LEU A 10 -2.65 -6.29 2.64
C LEU A 10 -3.16 -5.11 3.48
N TRP A 11 -3.93 -5.41 4.51
CA TRP A 11 -4.53 -4.39 5.38
C TRP A 11 -3.82 -4.37 6.74
N PHE A 12 -2.94 -3.39 6.93
CA PHE A 12 -2.21 -3.23 8.20
C PHE A 12 -3.02 -2.42 9.20
N THR A 13 -3.29 -2.99 10.37
CA THR A 13 -3.97 -2.33 11.50
C THR A 13 -3.08 -2.35 12.74
N GLY A 14 -3.34 -1.43 13.65
CA GLY A 14 -2.57 -1.30 14.90
C GLY A 14 -2.44 0.15 15.35
N LEU A 15 -2.02 0.32 16.60
CA LEU A 15 -1.84 1.63 17.24
C LEU A 15 -0.90 2.56 16.45
N SER A 16 -1.01 3.87 16.68
CA SER A 16 -0.02 4.82 16.17
C SER A 16 1.38 4.44 16.66
N GLY A 17 2.39 4.52 15.79
CA GLY A 17 3.76 4.09 16.11
C GLY A 17 4.02 2.57 16.06
N ALA A 18 3.03 1.72 15.77
CA ALA A 18 3.23 0.26 15.70
C ALA A 18 4.05 -0.23 14.48
N GLY A 19 4.61 0.68 13.66
CA GLY A 19 5.46 0.32 12.52
C GLY A 19 4.74 -0.09 11.23
N LYS A 20 3.42 0.16 11.11
CA LYS A 20 2.61 -0.21 9.93
C LYS A 20 3.19 0.31 8.61
N SER A 21 3.47 1.61 8.53
CA SER A 21 4.01 2.24 7.31
C SER A 21 5.42 1.74 6.99
N THR A 22 6.26 1.49 8.01
CA THR A 22 7.58 0.88 7.86
C THR A 22 7.49 -0.52 7.24
N LEU A 23 6.59 -1.36 7.75
CA LEU A 23 6.39 -2.71 7.22
C LEU A 23 5.81 -2.68 5.79
N ALA A 24 4.87 -1.78 5.51
CA ALA A 24 4.30 -1.60 4.18
C ALA A 24 5.37 -1.23 3.13
N GLN A 25 6.33 -0.37 3.48
CA GLN A 25 7.45 0.02 2.61
C GLN A 25 8.37 -1.18 2.30
N VAL A 26 8.78 -1.92 3.32
CA VAL A 26 9.63 -3.12 3.14
C VAL A 26 8.95 -4.16 2.25
N ILE A 27 7.64 -4.38 2.47
CA ILE A 27 6.87 -5.33 1.67
C ILE A 27 6.72 -4.82 0.22
N ARG A 28 6.48 -3.52 0.01
CA ARG A 28 6.46 -2.93 -1.33
C ARG A 28 7.76 -3.19 -2.07
N ASP A 29 8.90 -2.91 -1.44
CA ASP A 29 10.20 -3.05 -2.09
C ASP A 29 10.48 -4.51 -2.48
N ASP A 30 10.14 -5.48 -1.62
CA ASP A 30 10.24 -6.92 -1.93
C ASP A 30 9.30 -7.34 -3.08
N LEU A 31 8.03 -6.92 -3.05
CA LEU A 31 7.06 -7.23 -4.10
C LEU A 31 7.48 -6.63 -5.45
N VAL A 32 7.99 -5.38 -5.46
CA VAL A 32 8.50 -4.70 -6.66
C VAL A 32 9.75 -5.39 -7.20
N ALA A 33 10.69 -5.79 -6.34
CA ALA A 33 11.87 -6.56 -6.73
C ALA A 33 11.51 -7.89 -7.41
N ARG A 34 10.34 -8.45 -7.10
CA ARG A 34 9.78 -9.67 -7.73
C ARG A 34 8.95 -9.37 -8.99
N GLY A 35 8.98 -8.15 -9.50
CA GLY A 35 8.28 -7.74 -10.73
C GLY A 35 6.77 -7.54 -10.55
N ARG A 36 6.27 -7.40 -9.32
CA ARG A 36 4.83 -7.15 -9.06
C ARG A 36 4.54 -5.65 -9.02
N ARG A 37 3.35 -5.27 -9.53
CA ARG A 37 2.80 -3.92 -9.34
C ARG A 37 2.25 -3.79 -7.94
N VAL A 38 2.63 -2.72 -7.25
CA VAL A 38 2.27 -2.46 -5.86
C VAL A 38 1.94 -1.00 -5.68
N GLU A 39 0.91 -0.72 -4.92
CA GLU A 39 0.52 0.61 -4.49
C GLU A 39 0.33 0.58 -2.96
N ILE A 40 0.82 1.60 -2.27
CA ILE A 40 0.57 1.81 -0.85
C ILE A 40 -0.53 2.87 -0.74
N LEU A 41 -1.59 2.56 -0.01
CA LEU A 41 -2.65 3.50 0.32
C LEU A 41 -2.53 3.87 1.80
N ASP A 42 -1.90 5.01 2.10
CA ASP A 42 -1.80 5.54 3.45
C ASP A 42 -2.90 6.59 3.69
N GLY A 43 -3.69 6.42 4.75
CA GLY A 43 -4.86 7.27 5.04
C GLY A 43 -4.51 8.73 5.27
N ASP A 44 -3.31 9.03 5.78
CA ASP A 44 -2.84 10.41 5.97
C ASP A 44 -2.49 11.08 4.62
N GLU A 45 -1.98 10.30 3.66
CA GLU A 45 -1.55 10.75 2.33
C GLU A 45 -2.73 10.82 1.34
N VAL A 46 -3.67 9.88 1.42
CA VAL A 46 -4.93 9.90 0.66
C VAL A 46 -5.78 11.09 1.09
N ARG A 47 -5.84 11.41 2.39
CA ARG A 47 -6.57 12.58 2.87
C ARG A 47 -5.97 13.91 2.37
N THR A 48 -4.68 13.98 2.06
CA THR A 48 -4.07 15.19 1.48
C THR A 48 -4.30 15.32 -0.02
N ASN A 49 -4.45 14.21 -0.74
CA ASN A 49 -4.54 14.19 -2.22
C ASN A 49 -5.97 14.02 -2.76
N LEU A 50 -6.85 13.28 -2.08
CA LEU A 50 -8.26 13.09 -2.50
C LEU A 50 -9.21 14.18 -1.97
N SER A 51 -8.93 14.77 -0.80
CA SER A 51 -9.84 15.73 -0.16
C SER A 51 -9.79 17.14 -0.74
N LYS A 52 -8.86 17.43 -1.66
CA LYS A 52 -8.74 18.76 -2.30
C LYS A 52 -9.82 19.04 -3.35
N GLY A 53 -10.63 18.04 -3.72
CA GLY A 53 -11.70 18.18 -4.73
C GLY A 53 -13.10 17.82 -4.25
N LEU A 54 -13.31 17.73 -2.93
CA LEU A 54 -14.63 17.46 -2.33
C LEU A 54 -15.23 18.70 -1.63
N GLY A 55 -14.71 19.89 -1.95
CA GLY A 55 -15.24 21.18 -1.50
C GLY A 55 -15.96 21.91 -2.63
#